data_AF-O85394-F1
#
_entry.id   AF-O85394-F1
#
_cell.length_a   1.000
_cell.length_b   1.000
_cell.length_c   1.000
_cell.angle_alpha   90.00
_cell.angle_beta   90.00
_cell.angle_gamma   90.00
#
_symmetry.space_group_name_H-M   'P 1'
#
loop_
_entity.id
_entity.type
_entity.pdbx_description
1 polymer ?
#
loop_
_entity_poly.entity_id
_entity_poly.type
_entity_poly.pdbx_seq_one_letter_code
_entity_poly.pdbx_strand_id
1 'polypeptide(L)'
;MVIIFAFMGISFFVGSLLSGYFVGKIGIYKTVVVGFFISLIGGTIMALWYFITGLTINNFIWPMLLIGIGGTFGLGAGSGGAMEPFGDTAGAAAALSGSFRFLFSAILGMVVINKNISSTLPLALPAVLFSLVGLILFLSQRKGLIIIHRK
;
A
#
# COMPACT_ATOMS: atom_id res chain seq x y z
N MET A 1 -2.01 18.90 12.81
CA MET A 1 -1.74 18.44 11.43
C MET A 1 -0.28 18.00 11.25
N VAL A 2 0.72 18.83 11.58
CA VAL A 2 2.16 18.52 11.40
C VAL A 2 2.62 17.21 12.06
N ILE A 3 2.19 16.93 13.30
CA ILE A 3 2.57 15.71 14.03
C ILE A 3 2.12 14.43 13.31
N ILE A 4 0.93 14.43 12.70
CA ILE A 4 0.39 13.26 11.98
C ILE A 4 1.23 12.97 10.72
N PHE A 5 1.66 14.02 10.02
CA PHE A 5 2.56 13.88 8.86
C PHE A 5 3.94 13.35 9.27
N ALA A 6 4.49 13.81 10.40
CA ALA A 6 5.76 13.30 10.92
C ALA A 6 5.67 11.80 11.24
N PHE A 7 4.61 11.37 11.91
CA PHE A 7 4.32 9.97 12.18
C PHE A 7 4.22 9.15 10.89
N MET A 8 3.51 9.66 9.89
CA MET A 8 3.39 8.98 8.60
C MET A 8 4.72 8.87 7.85
N GLY A 9 5.57 9.91 7.91
CA GLY A 9 6.92 9.88 7.37
C GLY A 9 7.80 8.82 8.04
N ILE A 10 7.73 8.71 9.37
CA ILE A 10 8.45 7.67 10.13
C ILE A 10 7.96 6.28 9.74
N SER A 11 6.65 6.06 9.64
CA SER A 11 6.07 4.79 9.19
C SER A 11 6.56 4.40 7.79
N PHE A 12 6.58 5.36 6.86
CA PHE A 12 7.08 5.11 5.50
C PHE A 12 8.57 4.80 5.47
N PHE A 13 9.36 5.49 6.30
CA PHE A 13 10.80 5.25 6.41
C PHE A 13 11.10 3.85 6.98
N VAL A 14 10.42 3.47 8.07
CA VAL A 14 10.57 2.14 8.67
C VAL A 14 10.10 1.05 7.69
N GLY A 15 8.96 1.29 7.04
CA GLY A 15 8.40 0.35 6.08
C GLY A 15 9.26 0.15 4.83
N SER A 16 9.92 1.18 4.32
CA SER A 16 10.82 1.05 3.16
C SER A 16 12.08 0.24 3.49
N LEU A 17 12.68 0.45 4.67
CA LEU A 17 13.82 -0.33 5.16
C LEU A 17 13.43 -1.80 5.35
N LEU A 18 12.30 -2.06 6.00
CA LEU A 18 11.78 -3.42 6.19
C LEU A 18 11.48 -4.08 4.85
N SER A 19 10.84 -3.39 3.91
CA SER A 19 10.56 -3.91 2.57
C SER A 19 11.86 -4.38 1.90
N GLY A 20 12.92 -3.56 1.89
CA GLY A 20 14.21 -3.94 1.29
C GLY A 20 14.81 -5.20 1.94
N TYR A 21 14.78 -5.28 3.27
CA TYR A 21 15.26 -6.44 4.02
C TYR A 21 14.48 -7.72 3.68
N PHE A 22 13.14 -7.64 3.62
CA PHE A 22 12.29 -8.79 3.34
C PHE A 22 12.40 -9.24 1.88
N VAL A 23 12.53 -8.33 0.91
CA VAL A 23 12.79 -8.70 -0.50
C VAL A 23 14.01 -9.61 -0.61
N GLY A 24 15.12 -9.27 0.05
CA GLY A 24 16.34 -10.08 0.02
C GLY A 24 16.21 -11.47 0.64
N LYS A 25 15.28 -11.68 1.59
CA LYS A 25 15.10 -12.96 2.30
C LYS A 25 14.02 -13.88 1.72
N ILE A 26 12.87 -13.32 1.32
CA ILE A 26 11.69 -14.10 0.96
C ILE A 26 11.23 -13.88 -0.50
N GLY A 27 11.92 -13.01 -1.24
CA GLY A 27 11.62 -12.65 -2.62
C GLY A 27 10.50 -11.63 -2.75
N ILE A 28 10.43 -10.98 -3.91
CA ILE A 28 9.54 -9.84 -4.17
C ILE A 28 8.06 -10.21 -3.97
N TYR A 29 7.64 -11.34 -4.53
CA TYR A 29 6.24 -11.78 -4.47
C TYR A 29 5.73 -11.93 -3.03
N LYS A 30 6.50 -12.60 -2.14
CA LYS A 30 6.08 -12.83 -0.76
C LYS A 30 6.08 -11.53 0.04
N THR A 31 7.04 -10.65 -0.20
CA THR A 31 7.09 -9.32 0.45
C THR A 31 5.86 -8.50 0.12
N VAL A 32 5.43 -8.46 -1.15
CA VAL A 32 4.21 -7.73 -1.55
C VAL A 32 2.96 -8.31 -0.89
N VAL A 33 2.83 -9.65 -0.83
CA VAL A 33 1.71 -10.31 -0.15
C VAL A 33 1.67 -9.97 1.34
N VAL A 34 2.83 -9.98 2.03
CA VAL A 34 2.93 -9.56 3.43
C VAL A 34 2.50 -8.10 3.59
N GLY A 35 2.91 -7.22 2.68
CA GLY A 35 2.47 -5.82 2.65
C GLY A 35 0.96 -5.68 2.60
N PHE A 36 0.29 -6.42 1.70
CA PHE A 36 -1.17 -6.42 1.63
C PHE A 36 -1.84 -6.94 2.89
N PHE A 37 -1.31 -7.97 3.54
CA PHE A 37 -1.83 -8.44 4.83
C PHE A 37 -1.71 -7.36 5.91
N ILE A 38 -0.56 -6.68 6.00
CA ILE A 38 -0.35 -5.59 6.98
C ILE A 38 -1.33 -4.44 6.71
N SER A 39 -1.48 -4.02 5.45
CA SER A 39 -2.44 -2.98 5.06
C SER A 39 -3.89 -3.39 5.30
N LEU A 40 -4.24 -4.66 5.10
CA LEU A 40 -5.58 -5.18 5.36
C LEU A 40 -5.90 -5.20 6.85
N ILE A 41 -4.96 -5.62 7.69
CA ILE A 41 -5.10 -5.58 9.15
C ILE A 41 -5.26 -4.12 9.61
N GLY A 42 -4.42 -3.21 9.12
CA GLY A 42 -4.50 -1.78 9.43
C GLY A 42 -5.86 -1.18 9.03
N GLY A 43 -6.34 -1.45 7.81
CA GLY A 43 -7.65 -0.98 7.34
C GLY A 43 -8.83 -1.58 8.11
N THR A 44 -8.74 -2.86 8.49
CA THR A 44 -9.78 -3.54 9.28
C THR A 44 -9.85 -2.98 10.70
N ILE A 45 -8.71 -2.77 11.36
CA ILE A 45 -8.64 -2.12 12.68
C ILE A 45 -9.23 -0.71 12.60
N MET A 46 -8.91 0.04 11.54
CA MET A 46 -9.45 1.38 11.31
C MET A 46 -10.98 1.37 11.18
N ALA A 47 -11.54 0.40 10.45
CA ALA A 47 -12.97 0.25 10.28
C ALA A 47 -13.66 -0.18 11.59
N LEU A 48 -13.11 -1.16 12.30
CA LEU A 48 -13.65 -1.65 13.57
C LEU A 48 -13.66 -0.56 14.65
N TRP A 49 -12.57 0.21 14.79
CA TRP A 49 -12.52 1.30 15.76
C TRP A 49 -13.46 2.46 15.45
N TYR A 50 -13.72 2.71 14.16
CA TYR A 50 -14.74 3.68 13.77
C TYR A 50 -16.13 3.28 14.29
N PHE A 51 -16.49 2.00 14.25
CA PHE A 51 -17.79 1.51 14.76
C PHE A 51 -17.89 1.51 16.30
N ILE A 52 -16.79 1.34 17.03
CA ILE A 52 -16.81 1.17 18.50
C ILE A 52 -16.68 2.51 19.26
N THR A 53 -15.87 3.44 18.75
CA THR A 53 -15.42 4.61 19.55
C THR A 53 -15.60 5.97 18.88
N GLY A 54 -16.06 6.03 17.63
CA GLY A 54 -16.13 7.28 16.86
C GLY A 54 -14.77 7.82 16.43
N LEU A 55 -14.71 9.11 16.00
CA LEU A 55 -13.49 9.75 15.51
C LEU A 55 -12.62 10.25 16.68
N THR A 56 -11.62 9.46 17.06
CA THR A 56 -10.53 9.93 17.94
C THR A 56 -9.19 9.91 17.21
N ILE A 57 -8.34 10.90 17.51
CA ILE A 57 -7.05 11.12 16.84
C ILE A 57 -6.14 9.89 16.96
N ASN A 58 -6.12 9.24 18.13
CA ASN A 58 -5.30 8.05 18.35
C ASN A 58 -5.77 6.84 17.53
N ASN A 59 -7.09 6.67 17.37
CA ASN A 59 -7.65 5.56 16.61
C ASN A 59 -7.49 5.74 15.09
N PHE A 60 -7.10 6.92 14.64
CA PHE A 60 -6.71 7.19 13.27
C PHE A 60 -5.22 6.97 13.02
N ILE A 61 -4.35 7.45 13.91
CA ILE A 61 -2.89 7.44 13.72
C ILE A 61 -2.35 6.01 13.66
N TRP A 62 -2.67 5.15 14.62
CA TRP A 62 -2.13 3.79 14.69
C TRP A 62 -2.43 2.91 13.47
N PRO A 63 -3.69 2.79 13.00
CA PRO A 63 -3.97 2.01 11.79
C PRO A 63 -3.39 2.66 10.54
N MET A 64 -3.32 4.00 10.47
CA MET A 64 -2.71 4.68 9.33
C MET A 64 -1.20 4.43 9.25
N LEU A 65 -0.50 4.34 10.39
CA LEU A 65 0.90 3.92 10.44
C LEU A 65 1.10 2.52 9.89
N LEU A 66 0.23 1.57 10.27
CA LEU A 66 0.25 0.20 9.75
C LEU A 66 0.00 0.15 8.24
N ILE A 67 -1.02 0.88 7.77
CA ILE A 67 -1.32 0.99 6.34
C ILE A 67 -0.13 1.59 5.58
N GLY A 68 0.54 2.60 6.14
CA GLY A 68 1.74 3.19 5.56
C GLY A 68 2.88 2.18 5.41
N ILE A 69 3.18 1.41 6.46
CA ILE A 69 4.19 0.35 6.42
C ILE A 69 3.81 -0.69 5.34
N GLY A 70 2.59 -1.22 5.37
CA GLY A 70 2.15 -2.21 4.37
C GLY A 70 2.14 -1.65 2.93
N GLY A 71 1.79 -0.38 2.77
CA GLY A 71 1.81 0.31 1.48
C GLY A 71 3.21 0.45 0.92
N THR A 72 4.22 0.74 1.76
CA THR A 72 5.62 0.80 1.33
C THR A 72 6.19 -0.54 0.87
N PHE A 73 5.67 -1.67 1.36
CA PHE A 73 6.06 -2.99 0.86
C PHE A 73 5.60 -3.18 -0.60
N GLY A 74 4.37 -2.79 -0.91
CA GLY A 74 3.89 -2.79 -2.31
C GLY A 74 4.62 -1.78 -3.18
N LEU A 75 4.92 -0.60 -2.63
CA LEU A 75 5.61 0.49 -3.32
C LEU A 75 7.06 0.14 -3.63
N GLY A 76 7.82 -0.36 -2.65
CA GLY A 76 9.22 -0.73 -2.81
C GLY A 76 9.38 -2.05 -3.56
N ALA A 77 8.96 -3.16 -2.95
CA ALA A 77 9.12 -4.49 -3.54
C ALA A 77 8.36 -4.63 -4.86
N GLY A 78 7.09 -4.18 -4.90
CA GLY A 78 6.24 -4.33 -6.08
C GLY A 78 6.70 -3.49 -7.26
N SER A 79 7.05 -2.22 -7.05
CA SER A 79 7.56 -1.38 -8.16
C SER A 79 8.92 -1.86 -8.64
N GLY A 80 9.81 -2.28 -7.72
CA GLY A 80 11.10 -2.86 -8.08
C GLY A 80 10.97 -4.13 -8.92
N GLY A 81 10.12 -5.07 -8.50
CA GLY A 81 9.89 -6.31 -9.25
C GLY A 81 9.18 -6.13 -10.58
N ALA A 82 8.34 -5.09 -10.72
CA ALA A 82 7.72 -4.77 -12.00
C ALA A 82 8.72 -4.22 -13.03
N MET A 83 9.84 -3.62 -12.56
CA MET A 83 10.88 -3.06 -13.43
C MET A 83 11.95 -4.08 -13.82
N GLU A 84 12.14 -5.14 -13.02
CA GLU A 84 13.15 -6.18 -13.25
C GLU A 84 13.16 -6.78 -14.68
N PRO A 85 12.02 -7.13 -15.31
CA PRO A 85 12.02 -7.66 -16.68
C PRO A 85 12.32 -6.60 -17.76
N PHE A 86 12.35 -5.32 -17.41
CA PHE A 86 12.54 -4.20 -18.34
C PHE A 86 13.89 -3.50 -18.14
N GLY A 87 14.97 -4.24 -17.85
CA GLY A 87 16.30 -3.69 -17.51
C GLY A 87 16.75 -2.49 -18.36
N ASP A 88 16.77 -2.61 -19.69
CA ASP A 88 17.18 -1.53 -20.61
C ASP A 88 16.23 -0.32 -20.63
N THR A 89 14.98 -0.49 -20.19
CA THR A 89 13.94 0.56 -20.17
C THR A 89 13.38 0.82 -18.77
N ALA A 90 14.13 0.44 -17.73
CA ALA A 90 13.65 0.46 -16.34
C ALA A 90 13.25 1.88 -15.90
N GLY A 91 13.97 2.91 -16.37
CA GLY A 91 13.62 4.31 -16.13
C GLY A 91 12.27 4.72 -16.74
N ALA A 92 11.98 4.26 -17.96
CA ALA A 92 10.69 4.51 -18.62
C ALA A 92 9.54 3.75 -17.93
N ALA A 93 9.78 2.49 -17.54
CA ALA A 93 8.82 1.70 -16.76
C ALA A 93 8.52 2.34 -15.40
N ALA A 94 9.55 2.89 -14.72
CA ALA A 94 9.40 3.64 -13.48
C ALA A 94 8.56 4.91 -13.65
N ALA A 95 8.86 5.70 -14.68
CA ALA A 95 8.11 6.91 -14.99
C ALA A 95 6.63 6.60 -15.27
N LEU A 96 6.35 5.57 -16.09
CA LEU A 96 4.99 5.16 -16.42
C LEU A 96 4.22 4.68 -15.18
N SER A 97 4.82 3.85 -14.34
CA SER A 97 4.24 3.39 -13.08
C SER A 97 3.92 4.56 -12.13
N GLY A 98 4.85 5.53 -12.03
CA GLY A 98 4.65 6.77 -11.29
C GLY A 98 3.49 7.60 -11.83
N SER A 99 3.43 7.82 -13.15
CA SER A 99 2.35 8.55 -13.81
C SER A 99 0.99 7.91 -13.57
N PHE A 100 0.87 6.59 -13.71
CA PHE A 100 -0.38 5.88 -13.40
C PHE A 100 -0.80 6.02 -11.93
N ARG A 101 0.16 5.97 -11.00
CA ARG A 101 -0.12 6.19 -9.56
C ARG A 101 -0.63 7.59 -9.27
N PHE A 102 -0.01 8.62 -9.84
CA PHE A 102 -0.47 10.00 -9.66
C PHE A 102 -1.83 10.23 -10.32
N LEU A 103 -2.04 9.69 -11.52
CA LEU A 103 -3.34 9.77 -12.21
C LEU A 103 -4.45 9.11 -11.40
N PHE A 104 -4.20 7.91 -10.86
CA PHE A 104 -5.15 7.22 -10.00
C PHE A 104 -5.43 7.99 -8.70
N SER A 105 -4.38 8.53 -8.08
CA SER A 105 -4.51 9.38 -6.89
C SER A 105 -5.31 10.65 -7.16
N ALA A 106 -5.12 11.29 -8.32
CA ALA A 106 -5.85 12.49 -8.71
C ALA A 106 -7.35 12.20 -8.92
N ILE A 107 -7.68 11.11 -9.63
CA ILE A 107 -9.07 10.69 -9.85
C ILE A 107 -9.75 10.38 -8.52
N LEU A 108 -9.11 9.57 -7.65
CA LEU A 108 -9.65 9.27 -6.33
C LEU A 108 -9.79 10.51 -5.46
N GLY A 109 -8.78 11.39 -5.45
CA GLY A 109 -8.81 12.65 -4.70
C GLY A 109 -9.98 13.53 -5.14
N MET A 110 -10.23 13.64 -6.45
CA MET A 110 -11.36 14.41 -6.98
C MET A 110 -12.71 13.83 -6.57
N VAL A 111 -12.88 12.50 -6.59
CA VAL A 111 -14.11 11.82 -6.14
C VAL A 111 -14.34 12.03 -4.64
N VAL A 112 -13.28 11.98 -3.84
CA VAL A 112 -13.34 12.14 -2.38
C VAL A 112 -13.64 13.60 -1.99
N ILE A 113 -13.03 14.59 -2.64
CA ILE A 113 -13.23 16.02 -2.34
C ILE A 113 -14.65 16.48 -2.65
N ASN A 114 -15.30 15.94 -3.70
CA ASN A 114 -16.68 16.31 -4.04
C ASN A 114 -17.72 15.81 -3.03
N LYS A 115 -17.36 14.85 -2.18
CA LYS A 115 -18.18 14.41 -1.06
C LYS A 115 -17.69 15.15 0.18
N ASN A 116 -18.54 15.90 0.87
CA ASN A 116 -18.18 16.58 2.10
C ASN A 116 -18.10 15.53 3.23
N ILE A 117 -16.96 14.87 3.37
CA ILE A 117 -16.84 13.70 4.24
C ILE A 117 -16.21 14.08 5.58
N SER A 118 -17.04 14.17 6.61
CA SER A 118 -16.62 14.35 8.02
C SER A 118 -16.22 13.03 8.71
N SER A 119 -15.93 11.96 7.96
CA SER A 119 -15.75 10.60 8.50
C SER A 119 -14.44 9.94 8.00
N THR A 120 -13.88 9.00 8.77
CA THR A 120 -12.68 8.21 8.42
C THR A 120 -12.96 7.06 7.45
N LEU A 121 -14.25 6.78 7.18
CA LEU A 121 -14.73 5.77 6.24
C LEU A 121 -14.13 5.84 4.81
N PRO A 122 -13.92 7.02 4.18
CA PRO A 122 -13.40 7.10 2.81
C PRO A 122 -11.94 6.71 2.69
N LEU A 123 -11.23 6.58 3.82
CA LEU A 123 -9.84 6.14 3.84
C LEU A 123 -9.77 4.64 4.17
N ALA A 124 -10.57 4.17 5.13
CA ALA A 124 -10.60 2.77 5.53
C ALA A 124 -11.16 1.86 4.42
N LEU A 125 -12.27 2.27 3.76
CA LEU A 125 -12.94 1.43 2.78
C LEU A 125 -12.07 1.15 1.54
N PRO A 126 -11.44 2.16 0.91
CA PRO A 126 -10.54 1.89 -0.22
C PRO A 126 -9.30 1.13 0.21
N ALA A 127 -8.74 1.39 1.40
CA ALA A 127 -7.59 0.64 1.89
C ALA A 127 -7.88 -0.87 2.01
N VAL A 128 -9.05 -1.24 2.54
CA VAL A 128 -9.48 -2.64 2.64
C VAL A 128 -9.80 -3.21 1.26
N LEU A 129 -10.55 -2.50 0.41
CA LEU A 129 -10.91 -2.96 -0.94
C LEU A 129 -9.67 -3.17 -1.81
N PHE A 130 -8.73 -2.22 -1.84
CA PHE A 130 -7.50 -2.36 -2.62
C PHE A 130 -6.60 -3.47 -2.06
N SER A 131 -6.53 -3.64 -0.74
CA SER A 131 -5.76 -4.74 -0.15
C SER A 131 -6.37 -6.11 -0.48
N LEU A 132 -7.70 -6.23 -0.46
CA LEU A 132 -8.41 -7.46 -0.84
C LEU A 132 -8.25 -7.78 -2.33
N VAL A 133 -8.49 -6.80 -3.21
CA VAL A 133 -8.32 -6.98 -4.66
C VAL A 133 -6.86 -7.30 -4.98
N GLY A 134 -5.91 -6.61 -4.33
CA GLY A 134 -4.48 -6.89 -4.46
C GLY A 134 -4.11 -8.31 -4.04
N LEU A 135 -4.61 -8.78 -2.90
CA LEU A 135 -4.45 -10.16 -2.44
C LEU A 135 -5.05 -11.17 -3.42
N ILE A 136 -6.27 -10.95 -3.89
CA ILE A 136 -6.96 -11.85 -4.83
C ILE A 136 -6.18 -11.94 -6.15
N LEU A 137 -5.75 -10.80 -6.70
CA LEU A 137 -4.98 -10.76 -7.95
C LEU A 137 -3.61 -11.45 -7.80
N PHE A 138 -2.88 -11.17 -6.71
CA PHE A 138 -1.59 -11.82 -6.47
C PHE A 138 -1.75 -13.33 -6.25
N LEU A 139 -2.73 -13.76 -5.45
CA LEU A 139 -3.01 -15.18 -5.22
C LEU A 139 -3.49 -15.90 -6.50
N SER A 140 -4.26 -15.22 -7.35
CA SER A 140 -4.70 -15.75 -8.65
C SER A 140 -3.55 -15.89 -9.65
N GLN A 141 -2.65 -14.90 -9.70
CA GLN A 141 -1.49 -14.91 -10.60
C GLN A 141 -0.25 -15.63 -10.02
N ARG A 142 -0.40 -16.30 -8.87
CA ARG A 142 0.65 -17.05 -8.19
C ARG A 142 1.38 -18.03 -9.13
N LYS A 143 0.68 -18.63 -10.10
CA LYS A 143 1.27 -19.58 -11.06
C LYS A 143 2.10 -18.91 -12.17
N GLY A 144 1.76 -17.69 -12.59
CA GLY A 144 2.48 -16.97 -13.65
C GLY A 144 3.73 -16.25 -13.16
N LEU A 145 3.67 -15.64 -11.97
CA LEU A 145 4.79 -14.87 -11.41
C LEU A 145 5.95 -15.74 -10.89
N ILE A 146 5.67 -16.97 -10.45
CA ILE A 146 6.73 -17.93 -10.03
C ILE A 146 7.58 -18.39 -11.22
N ILE A 147 7.03 -18.42 -12.44
CA ILE A 147 7.74 -18.90 -13.65
C ILE A 147 8.73 -17.85 -14.17
N ILE A 148 8.43 -16.56 -14.00
CA ILE A 148 9.29 -15.45 -14.48
C ILE A 148 10.53 -15.28 -13.59
N HIS A 149 10.41 -15.52 -12.28
CA HIS A 149 11.49 -15.31 -11.29
C HIS A 149 12.46 -16.51 -11.16
N ARG A 150 12.32 -17.55 -11.99
CA ARG A 150 13.17 -18.76 -12.00
C ARG A 150 14.05 -18.87 -13.25
N LYS A 151 13.92 -17.94 -14.20
CA LYS A 151 14.85 -17.76 -15.33
C LYS A 151 15.82 -16.65 -14.99
#